data_AF-A0A4Y2Q4J4-F1
#
_entry.id   AF-A0A4Y2Q4J4-F1
#
_cell.length_a   1.000
_cell.length_b   1.000
_cell.length_c   1.000
_cell.angle_alpha   90.00
_cell.angle_beta   90.00
_cell.angle_gamma   90.00
#
_symmetry.space_group_name_H-M   'P 1'
#
loop_
_entity.id
_entity.type
_entity.pdbx_description
1 polymer ?
#
loop_
_entity_poly.entity_id
_entity_poly.type
_entity_poly.pdbx_seq_one_letter_code
_entity_poly.pdbx_strand_id
1 'polypeptide(L)'
;MIGVSQALRDPMTQINGFKVIHDLKGLSFKQMKYFTPNNLLVFYNSTVNCFPARYKELHIISESSVMKIIWSIIKPILSEKIKGR
;
A
#
# COMPACT_ATOMS: atom_id res chain seq x y z
N MET A 1 7.58 -4.65 -6.54
CA MET A 1 7.85 -3.53 -7.48
C MET A 1 8.08 -3.97 -8.92
N ILE A 2 8.73 -5.12 -9.19
CA ILE A 2 8.99 -5.58 -10.57
C ILE A 2 7.71 -5.69 -11.41
N GLY A 3 6.62 -6.26 -10.87
CA GLY A 3 5.35 -6.36 -11.59
C GLY A 3 4.73 -5.00 -11.96
N VAL A 4 4.78 -4.01 -11.05
CA VAL A 4 4.29 -2.65 -11.32
C VAL A 4 5.18 -1.97 -12.38
N SER A 5 6.50 -2.17 -12.31
CA SER A 5 7.44 -1.67 -13.32
C SER A 5 7.16 -2.23 -14.71
N GLN A 6 6.85 -3.52 -14.79
CA GLN A 6 6.49 -4.17 -16.06
C GLN A 6 5.18 -3.61 -16.62
N ALA A 7 4.16 -3.45 -15.77
CA ALA A 7 2.87 -2.89 -16.17
C ALA A 7 3.01 -1.42 -16.64
N LEU A 8 3.92 -0.65 -16.05
CA LEU A 8 4.22 0.72 -16.49
C LEU A 8 4.84 0.81 -17.88
N ARG A 9 5.24 -0.30 -18.52
CA ARG A 9 5.69 -0.27 -19.93
C ARG A 9 4.55 0.02 -20.90
N ASP A 10 3.32 -0.23 -20.49
CA ASP A 10 2.12 0.10 -21.27
C ASP A 10 1.72 1.58 -21.02
N PRO A 11 1.67 2.43 -22.07
CA PRO A 11 1.25 3.82 -21.95
C PRO A 11 -0.17 3.98 -21.37
N MET A 12 -1.09 3.05 -21.66
CA MET A 12 -2.44 3.13 -21.13
C MET A 12 -2.44 2.96 -19.61
N THR A 13 -1.61 2.08 -19.08
CA THR A 13 -1.39 1.91 -17.64
C THR A 13 -0.78 3.16 -16.99
N GLN A 14 0.15 3.85 -17.66
CA GLN A 14 0.71 5.11 -17.14
C GLN A 14 -0.36 6.21 -17.00
N ILE A 15 -1.30 6.27 -17.94
CA ILE A 15 -2.40 7.24 -17.95
C ILE A 15 -3.48 6.85 -16.92
N ASN A 16 -3.91 5.60 -16.92
CA ASN A 16 -5.02 5.12 -16.09
C ASN A 16 -4.61 4.89 -14.63
N GLY A 17 -3.36 4.49 -14.39
CA GLY A 17 -2.84 4.17 -13.07
C GLY A 17 -3.29 2.81 -12.54
N PHE A 18 -3.12 2.62 -11.24
CA PHE A 18 -3.33 1.33 -10.55
C PHE A 18 -4.42 1.44 -9.49
N LYS A 19 -5.26 0.41 -9.43
CA LYS A 19 -6.07 0.09 -8.24
C LYS A 19 -5.43 -1.10 -7.56
N VAL A 20 -5.07 -0.97 -6.28
CA VAL A 20 -4.32 -2.00 -5.57
C VAL A 20 -5.22 -2.63 -4.51
N ILE A 21 -5.24 -3.97 -4.47
CA ILE A 21 -5.96 -4.74 -3.46
C ILE A 21 -4.93 -5.52 -2.64
N HIS A 22 -4.90 -5.25 -1.34
CA HIS A 22 -4.14 -6.00 -0.36
C HIS A 22 -5.09 -6.93 0.40
N ASP A 23 -5.07 -8.21 0.06
CA ASP A 23 -5.71 -9.25 0.86
C ASP A 23 -4.76 -9.68 1.97
N LEU A 24 -5.16 -9.41 3.21
CA LEU A 24 -4.40 -9.77 4.42
C LEU A 24 -4.99 -11.00 5.12
N LYS A 25 -5.77 -11.82 4.43
CA LYS A 25 -6.24 -13.11 4.96
C LYS A 25 -5.06 -13.99 5.35
N GLY A 26 -5.11 -14.53 6.56
CA GLY A 26 -4.06 -15.38 7.12
C GLY A 26 -2.82 -14.65 7.64
N LEU A 27 -2.85 -13.30 7.75
CA LEU A 27 -1.76 -12.55 8.36
C LEU A 27 -1.55 -12.99 9.82
N SER A 28 -0.37 -13.51 10.12
CA SER A 28 -0.02 -14.02 11.44
C SER A 28 0.64 -12.94 12.31
N PHE A 29 0.52 -13.06 13.64
CA PHE A 29 1.25 -12.22 14.59
C PHE A 29 2.79 -12.29 14.42
N LYS A 30 3.32 -13.41 13.91
CA LYS A 30 4.76 -13.52 13.60
C LYS A 30 5.18 -12.60 12.45
N GLN A 31 4.30 -12.35 11.48
CA GLN A 31 4.55 -11.41 10.39
C GLN A 31 4.36 -9.96 10.83
N MET A 32 3.46 -9.72 11.81
CA MET A 32 3.22 -8.38 12.37
C MET A 32 4.46 -7.69 12.93
N LYS A 33 5.45 -8.44 13.41
CA LYS A 33 6.72 -7.87 13.91
C LYS A 33 7.46 -7.03 12.85
N TYR A 34 7.18 -7.24 11.56
CA TYR A 34 7.79 -6.47 10.47
C TYR A 34 7.01 -5.18 10.14
N PHE A 35 5.79 -5.02 10.63
CA PHE A 35 4.95 -3.83 10.45
C PHE A 35 5.31 -2.73 11.45
N THR A 36 6.61 -2.44 11.59
CA THR A 36 7.08 -1.34 12.42
C THR A 36 6.79 0.00 11.72
N PRO A 37 6.61 1.11 12.46
CA PRO A 37 6.36 2.42 11.86
C PRO A 37 7.43 2.82 10.83
N ASN A 38 8.70 2.56 11.10
CA ASN A 38 9.80 2.86 10.17
C ASN A 38 9.70 2.05 8.87
N ASN A 39 9.43 0.74 8.96
CA ASN A 39 9.29 -0.10 7.77
C ASN A 39 8.10 0.35 6.92
N LEU A 40 6.98 0.71 7.55
CA LEU A 40 5.80 1.21 6.88
C LEU A 40 6.03 2.58 6.22
N LEU A 41 6.79 3.46 6.86
CA LEU A 41 7.17 4.75 6.29
C LEU A 41 8.06 4.58 5.06
N VAL A 42 9.07 3.70 5.14
CA VAL A 42 9.92 3.38 3.98
C VAL A 42 9.06 2.79 2.86
N PHE A 43 8.20 1.82 3.17
CA PHE A 43 7.30 1.22 2.19
C PHE A 43 6.40 2.26 1.51
N TYR A 44 5.78 3.14 2.29
CA TYR A 44 4.93 4.22 1.79
C TYR A 44 5.71 5.17 0.87
N ASN A 45 6.87 5.65 1.32
CA ASN A 45 7.69 6.57 0.53
C ASN A 45 8.18 5.93 -0.76
N SER A 46 8.72 4.71 -0.68
CA SER A 46 9.18 3.98 -1.87
C SER A 46 8.05 3.75 -2.86
N THR A 47 6.83 3.45 -2.38
CA THR A 47 5.70 3.10 -3.24
C THR A 47 5.02 4.34 -3.83
N VAL A 48 4.70 5.33 -3.01
CA VAL A 48 3.84 6.48 -3.37
C VAL A 48 4.65 7.69 -3.83
N ASN A 49 5.77 7.98 -3.18
CA ASN A 49 6.53 9.21 -3.40
C ASN A 49 7.68 9.01 -4.40
N CYS A 50 8.33 7.84 -4.38
CA CYS A 50 9.51 7.59 -5.21
C CYS A 50 9.21 6.82 -6.50
N PHE A 51 8.17 5.97 -6.51
CA PHE A 51 7.88 5.14 -7.69
C PHE A 51 6.99 5.89 -8.69
N PRO A 52 7.28 5.84 -10.00
CA PRO A 52 6.54 6.58 -11.04
C PRO A 52 5.20 5.90 -11.39
N ALA A 53 4.41 5.53 -10.38
CA ALA A 53 3.11 4.92 -10.53
C ALA A 53 2.00 5.84 -9.99
N ARG A 54 0.86 5.86 -10.69
CA ARG A 54 -0.33 6.61 -10.26
C ARG A 54 -1.30 5.67 -9.56
N TYR A 55 -1.24 5.60 -8.23
CA TYR A 55 -2.24 4.88 -7.45
C TYR A 55 -3.56 5.66 -7.50
N LYS A 56 -4.67 5.00 -7.82
CA LYS A 56 -6.00 5.59 -7.88
C LYS A 56 -6.84 5.21 -6.68
N GLU A 57 -6.78 3.95 -6.27
CA GLU A 57 -7.51 3.40 -5.12
C GLU A 57 -6.63 2.37 -4.41
N LEU A 58 -6.77 2.30 -3.09
CA LEU A 58 -6.07 1.36 -2.23
C LEU A 58 -7.10 0.61 -1.36
N HIS A 59 -7.30 -0.66 -1.67
CA HIS A 59 -8.24 -1.53 -0.96
C HIS A 59 -7.46 -2.46 -0.05
N ILE A 60 -7.71 -2.43 1.25
CA ILE A 60 -7.10 -3.36 2.21
C ILE A 60 -8.22 -4.20 2.82
N ILE A 61 -8.17 -5.51 2.59
CA ILE A 61 -9.19 -6.45 3.01
C ILE A 61 -8.60 -7.35 4.10
N SER A 62 -9.26 -7.42 5.24
CA SER A 62 -8.88 -8.33 6.33
C SER A 62 -10.10 -8.71 7.17
N GLU A 63 -10.21 -9.99 7.52
CA GLU A 63 -11.23 -10.52 8.43
C GLU A 63 -10.81 -10.40 9.91
N SER A 64 -9.59 -9.94 10.19
CA SER A 64 -8.99 -9.99 11.53
C SER A 64 -8.97 -8.64 12.25
N SER A 65 -9.06 -8.66 13.59
CA SER A 65 -8.89 -7.48 14.45
C SER A 65 -7.52 -6.82 14.34
N VAL A 66 -6.52 -7.55 13.81
CA VAL A 66 -5.14 -7.09 13.61
C VAL A 66 -5.09 -5.89 12.64
N MET A 67 -5.99 -5.84 11.66
CA MET A 67 -6.04 -4.73 10.71
C MET A 67 -6.30 -3.39 11.38
N LYS A 68 -7.08 -3.35 12.47
CA LYS A 68 -7.32 -2.09 13.21
C LYS A 68 -6.03 -1.51 13.77
N ILE A 69 -5.12 -2.38 14.24
CA ILE A 69 -3.82 -1.99 14.78
C ILE A 69 -2.89 -1.51 13.65
N ILE A 70 -2.83 -2.25 12.53
CA ILE A 70 -2.03 -1.82 11.37
C ILE A 70 -2.54 -0.48 10.86
N TRP A 71 -3.86 -0.31 10.77
CA TRP A 71 -4.47 0.92 10.28
C TRP A 71 -4.16 2.12 11.18
N SER A 72 -4.17 1.96 12.51
CA SER A 72 -3.82 3.07 13.41
C SER A 72 -2.36 3.53 13.26
N ILE A 73 -1.46 2.62 12.88
CA ILE A 73 -0.05 2.93 12.60
C ILE A 73 0.11 3.57 11.21
N ILE A 74 -0.57 3.05 10.18
CA ILE A 74 -0.45 3.52 8.79
C ILE A 74 -1.14 4.88 8.60
N LYS A 75 -2.34 5.07 9.14
CA LYS A 75 -3.16 6.27 8.93
C LYS A 75 -2.41 7.60 9.12
N PRO A 76 -1.60 7.82 10.18
CA PRO A 76 -0.86 9.07 10.34
C PRO A 76 0.26 9.27 9.31
N ILE A 77 0.77 8.20 8.70
CA ILE A 77 1.84 8.24 7.69
C ILE A 77 1.30 8.65 6.31
N LEU A 78 0.03 8.35 6.02
CA LEU A 78 -0.57 8.63 4.72
C LEU A 78 -0.73 10.13 4.45
N SER A 79 -0.46 10.56 3.22
CA SER A 79 -0.83 11.90 2.77
C SER A 79 -2.34 12.04 2.61
N GLU A 80 -2.87 13.26 2.69
CA GLU A 80 -4.30 13.55 2.47
C GLU A 80 -4.81 13.03 1.12
N LYS A 81 -3.97 13.10 0.08
CA LYS A 81 -4.28 12.55 -1.25
C LYS A 81 -4.53 11.04 -1.22
N ILE A 82 -3.79 10.29 -0.41
CA ILE A 82 -3.96 8.84 -0.30
C ILE A 82 -5.10 8.50 0.68
N LYS A 83 -5.30 9.30 1.73
CA LYS A 83 -6.45 9.13 2.65
C LYS A 83 -7.79 9.35 1.95
N GLY A 84 -7.84 10.20 0.92
CA GLY A 84 -9.03 10.44 0.10
C GLY A 84 -9.25 9.41 -1.02
N ARG A 85 -8.53 8.29 -1.03
CA ARG A 85 -8.59 7.21 -2.03
C ARG A 85 -8.84 5.87 -1.37
#